data_AF-A0A395YMP9-F1
#
_entry.id   AF-A0A395YMP9-F1
#
_cell.length_a   1.000
_cell.length_b   1.000
_cell.length_c   1.000
_cell.angle_alpha   90.00
_cell.angle_beta   90.00
_cell.angle_gamma   90.00
#
_symmetry.space_group_name_H-M   'P 1'
#
loop_
_entity.id
_entity.type
_entity.pdbx_description
1 polymer ?
#
loop_
_entity_poly.entity_id
_entity_poly.type
_entity_poly.pdbx_seq_one_letter_code
_entity_poly.pdbx_strand_id
1 'polypeptide(L)'
;MSTAVICLILIVLAVLGVRSYIKRLASGCCQTGSGKQAKRIKVADRDKDNYPYHKILRIDGMVCGNCAVNVENALNRQEGVWARVNLEAGEADVYLKKDMGDQELKDLVREAGYILFGINTVQKN
;
A
#
# COMPACT_ATOMS: atom_id res chain seq x y z
N MET A 1 22.06 52.08 15.16
CA MET A 1 22.84 50.81 15.25
C MET A 1 22.02 49.67 15.83
N SER A 2 21.37 49.86 16.98
CA SER A 2 20.52 48.86 17.65
C SER A 2 19.28 48.43 16.85
N THR A 3 18.62 49.35 16.13
CA THR A 3 17.46 49.04 15.27
C THR A 3 17.82 48.10 14.11
N ALA A 4 18.98 48.29 13.49
CA ALA A 4 19.45 47.45 12.39
C ALA A 4 19.71 45.99 12.83
N VAL A 5 20.26 45.80 14.03
CA VAL A 5 20.53 44.47 14.59
C VAL A 5 19.23 43.71 14.87
N ILE A 6 18.21 44.39 15.42
CA ILE A 6 16.90 43.79 15.71
C ILE A 6 16.21 43.35 14.41
N CYS A 7 16.24 44.19 13.36
CA CYS A 7 15.66 43.83 12.06
C CYS A 7 16.32 42.59 11.45
N LEU A 8 17.65 42.46 11.54
CA LEU A 8 18.35 41.28 11.03
C LEU A 8 17.95 40.00 11.77
N ILE A 9 17.81 40.05 13.09
CA ILE A 9 17.38 38.90 13.90
C ILE A 9 15.95 38.47 13.52
N LEU A 10 15.03 39.42 13.35
CA LEU A 10 13.66 39.11 12.94
C LEU A 10 13.58 38.50 11.55
N ILE A 11 14.39 38.98 10.59
CA ILE A 11 14.46 38.40 9.24
C ILE A 11 15.00 36.96 9.31
N VAL A 12 16.03 36.70 10.10
CA VAL A 12 16.58 35.34 10.26
C VAL A 12 15.54 34.40 10.87
N LEU A 13 14.84 34.81 11.93
CA LEU A 13 13.78 34.01 12.54
C LEU A 13 12.61 33.76 11.58
N ALA A 14 12.20 34.77 10.81
CA ALA A 14 11.17 34.62 9.79
C ALA A 14 11.60 33.64 8.68
N VAL A 15 12.84 33.73 8.19
CA VAL A 15 13.36 32.81 7.17
C VAL A 15 13.49 31.39 7.70
N LEU A 16 13.95 31.18 8.94
CA LEU A 16 14.01 29.87 9.57
C LEU A 16 12.61 29.28 9.80
N GLY A 17 11.67 30.12 10.26
CA GLY A 17 10.26 29.76 10.43
C GLY A 17 9.59 29.38 9.12
N VAL A 18 9.77 30.17 8.07
CA VAL A 18 9.21 29.92 6.72
C VAL A 18 9.84 28.67 6.11
N ARG A 19 11.16 28.45 6.24
CA ARG A 19 11.80 27.22 5.79
C ARG A 19 11.27 25.98 6.52
N SER A 20 11.06 26.07 7.83
CA SER A 20 10.47 24.99 8.63
C SER A 20 9.01 24.74 8.25
N TYR A 21 8.25 25.81 7.99
CA TYR A 21 6.86 25.73 7.58
C TYR A 21 6.70 25.13 6.18
N ILE A 22 7.51 25.54 5.19
CA ILE A 22 7.51 24.96 3.85
C ILE A 22 7.86 23.47 3.91
N LYS A 23 8.83 23.06 4.75
CA LYS A 23 9.14 21.64 4.96
C LYS A 23 7.97 20.87 5.58
N ARG A 24 7.18 21.49 6.46
CA ARG A 24 5.98 20.89 7.08
C ARG A 24 4.74 20.91 6.17
N LEU A 25 4.65 21.84 5.22
CA LEU A 25 3.57 21.89 4.25
C LEU A 25 3.80 20.95 3.06
N ALA A 26 5.06 20.70 2.69
CA ALA A 26 5.42 19.65 1.75
C ALA A 26 5.05 18.24 2.27
N SER A 27 4.93 18.07 3.59
CA SER A 27 4.38 16.88 4.23
C SER A 27 2.86 16.98 4.42
N GLY A 28 2.12 17.18 3.32
CA GLY A 28 0.66 17.20 3.31
C GLY A 28 0.03 15.92 3.92
N CYS A 29 -1.22 16.06 4.38
CA CYS A 29 -2.03 15.10 5.15
C CYS A 29 -2.28 13.70 4.55
N CYS A 30 -1.58 13.30 3.50
CA CYS A 30 -1.48 11.90 3.09
C CYS A 30 0.00 11.47 3.20
N GLN A 31 0.38 11.13 4.44
CA GLN A 31 1.55 10.30 4.74
C GLN A 31 2.85 10.70 4.02
N THR A 32 3.47 11.81 4.41
CA THR A 32 4.88 12.06 4.03
C THR A 32 5.69 12.44 5.27
N GLY A 33 5.96 11.43 6.08
CA GLY A 33 7.17 11.36 6.87
C GLY A 33 8.04 10.25 6.29
N SER A 34 9.09 10.64 5.55
CA SER A 34 10.26 9.80 5.26
C SER A 34 10.00 8.44 4.60
N GLY A 35 9.97 8.42 3.26
CA GLY A 35 10.78 7.51 2.45
C GLY A 35 10.94 6.04 2.89
N LYS A 36 9.86 5.37 3.28
CA LYS A 36 9.80 3.91 3.29
C LYS A 36 8.45 3.47 2.74
N GLN A 37 8.41 3.22 1.44
CA GLN A 37 7.37 2.39 0.83
C GLN A 37 7.28 1.11 1.68
N ALA A 38 6.09 0.73 2.14
CA ALA A 38 5.92 -0.45 2.96
C ALA A 38 6.61 -1.66 2.29
N LYS A 39 7.45 -2.36 3.05
CA LYS A 39 8.22 -3.49 2.53
C LYS A 39 7.23 -4.60 2.20
N ARG A 40 7.13 -4.96 0.92
CA ARG A 40 6.33 -6.10 0.46
C ARG A 40 6.87 -7.39 1.09
N ILE A 41 5.98 -8.19 1.66
CA ILE A 41 6.30 -9.52 2.17
C ILE A 41 6.71 -10.38 0.98
N LYS A 42 7.91 -10.97 1.05
CA LYS A 42 8.40 -11.87 0.00
C LYS A 42 7.79 -13.25 0.27
N VAL A 43 6.95 -13.71 -0.65
CA VAL A 43 6.43 -15.09 -0.62
C VAL A 43 7.58 -16.08 -0.81
N ALA A 44 7.54 -17.20 -0.09
CA ALA A 44 8.55 -18.24 -0.09
C ALA A 44 8.70 -18.92 -1.47
N ASP A 45 7.58 -19.12 -2.16
CA ASP A 45 7.52 -19.65 -3.52
C ASP A 45 7.08 -18.55 -4.49
N ARG A 46 7.85 -18.35 -5.57
CA ARG A 46 7.50 -17.45 -6.67
C ARG A 46 7.33 -18.19 -8.00
N ASP A 47 7.42 -19.51 -7.96
CA ASP A 47 7.29 -20.37 -9.13
C ASP A 47 5.81 -20.57 -9.45
N LYS A 48 5.38 -20.02 -10.59
CA LYS A 48 3.97 -20.00 -11.01
C LYS A 48 3.40 -21.39 -11.28
N ASP A 49 4.25 -22.39 -11.51
CA ASP A 49 3.83 -23.78 -11.74
C ASP A 49 3.45 -24.53 -10.47
N ASN A 50 3.86 -24.04 -9.29
CA ASN A 50 3.46 -24.61 -7.99
C ASN A 50 2.05 -24.16 -7.55
N TYR A 51 1.39 -23.31 -8.33
CA TYR A 51 0.07 -22.75 -8.02
C TYR A 51 -0.96 -23.15 -9.10
N PRO A 52 -1.68 -24.27 -8.89
CA PRO A 52 -2.67 -24.75 -9.86
C PRO A 52 -3.91 -23.86 -9.96
N TYR A 53 -4.17 -23.00 -8.98
CA TYR A 53 -5.34 -22.13 -8.95
C TYR A 53 -4.93 -20.65 -9.07
N HIS A 54 -5.63 -19.91 -9.94
CA HIS A 54 -5.47 -18.47 -10.11
C HIS A 54 -6.84 -17.79 -10.04
N LYS A 55 -6.95 -16.80 -9.16
CA LYS A 55 -8.15 -15.98 -8.97
C LYS A 55 -7.76 -14.50 -9.05
N ILE A 56 -8.57 -13.69 -9.72
CA ILE A 56 -8.45 -12.24 -9.77
C ILE A 56 -9.54 -11.66 -8.87
N LEU A 57 -9.13 -10.92 -7.84
CA LEU A 57 -10.02 -10.30 -6.88
C LEU A 57 -10.15 -8.82 -7.18
N ARG A 58 -11.38 -8.31 -7.24
CA ARG A 58 -11.66 -6.88 -7.30
C ARG A 58 -11.86 -6.34 -5.90
N ILE A 59 -10.98 -5.41 -5.50
CA ILE A 59 -10.91 -4.89 -4.14
C ILE A 59 -11.05 -3.38 -4.18
N ASP A 60 -11.95 -2.85 -3.35
CA ASP A 60 -12.18 -1.42 -3.20
C ASP A 60 -11.52 -0.87 -1.93
N GLY A 61 -11.38 0.45 -1.84
CA GLY A 61 -10.68 1.13 -0.75
C GLY A 61 -9.16 1.24 -0.93
N MET A 62 -8.61 0.78 -2.06
CA MET A 62 -7.18 0.91 -2.39
C MET A 62 -6.89 2.27 -3.04
N VAL A 63 -6.89 3.34 -2.25
CA VAL A 63 -6.70 4.72 -2.75
C VAL A 63 -5.22 5.05 -3.03
N CYS A 64 -4.29 4.25 -2.50
CA CYS A 64 -2.88 4.62 -2.44
C CYS A 64 -1.93 3.42 -2.61
N GLY A 65 -0.68 3.70 -3.03
CA GLY A 65 0.41 2.72 -3.12
C GLY A 65 0.57 1.86 -1.86
N ASN A 66 0.47 2.50 -0.69
CA ASN A 66 0.60 1.82 0.60
C ASN A 66 -0.61 0.92 0.91
N CYS A 67 -1.79 1.33 0.45
CA CYS A 67 -3.06 0.63 0.62
C CYS A 67 -3.00 -0.71 -0.14
N ALA A 68 -2.51 -0.70 -1.38
CA ALA A 68 -2.30 -1.92 -2.14
C ALA A 68 -1.23 -2.84 -1.57
N VAL A 69 -0.12 -2.27 -1.07
CA VAL A 69 0.91 -3.07 -0.40
C VAL A 69 0.34 -3.74 0.87
N ASN A 70 -0.53 -3.06 1.60
CA ASN A 70 -1.18 -3.64 2.78
C ASN A 70 -2.06 -4.84 2.42
N VAL A 71 -2.88 -4.72 1.37
CA VAL A 71 -3.69 -5.84 0.84
C VAL A 71 -2.82 -6.99 0.36
N GLU A 72 -1.80 -6.68 -0.44
CA GLU A 72 -0.85 -7.68 -0.95
C GLU A 72 -0.17 -8.43 0.20
N ASN A 73 0.23 -7.72 1.25
CA ASN A 73 0.84 -8.30 2.44
C ASN A 73 -0.15 -9.15 3.26
N ALA A 74 -1.41 -8.73 3.38
CA ALA A 74 -2.42 -9.51 4.10
C ALA A 74 -2.65 -10.88 3.44
N LEU A 75 -2.72 -10.90 2.11
CA LEU A 75 -2.87 -12.14 1.33
C LEU A 75 -1.60 -12.99 1.34
N ASN A 76 -0.42 -12.37 1.16
CA ASN A 76 0.87 -13.06 1.15
C ASN A 76 1.31 -13.63 2.51
N ARG A 77 0.62 -13.26 3.61
CA ARG A 77 0.83 -13.88 4.92
C ARG A 77 0.24 -15.29 5.01
N GLN A 78 -0.72 -15.62 4.16
CA GLN A 78 -1.33 -16.93 4.15
C GLN A 78 -0.41 -17.95 3.48
N GLU A 79 -0.27 -19.13 4.09
CA GLU A 79 0.60 -20.18 3.58
C GLU A 79 0.05 -20.76 2.27
N GLY A 80 0.90 -20.80 1.25
CA GLY A 80 0.49 -21.27 -0.08
C GLY A 80 -0.36 -20.28 -0.87
N VAL A 81 -0.37 -19.00 -0.46
CA VAL A 81 -0.99 -17.91 -1.21
C VAL A 81 0.09 -16.97 -1.74
N TRP A 82 0.01 -16.63 -3.02
CA TRP A 82 0.83 -15.59 -3.64
C TRP A 82 -0.08 -14.57 -4.31
N ALA A 83 -0.16 -13.39 -3.71
CA ALA A 83 -0.90 -12.25 -4.21
C ALA A 83 0.02 -11.18 -4.82
N ARG A 84 -0.49 -10.56 -5.90
CA ARG A 84 0.07 -9.42 -6.60
C ARG A 84 -1.04 -8.41 -6.83
N VAL A 85 -0.91 -7.21 -6.28
CA VAL A 85 -1.93 -6.17 -6.43
C VAL A 85 -1.55 -5.19 -7.53
N ASN A 86 -2.50 -4.91 -8.42
CA ASN A 86 -2.44 -3.89 -9.45
C ASN A 86 -3.41 -2.74 -9.12
N LEU A 87 -2.87 -1.62 -8.66
CA LEU A 87 -3.65 -0.41 -8.34
C LEU A 87 -4.29 0.24 -9.55
N GLU A 88 -3.65 0.18 -10.72
CA GLU A 88 -4.17 0.84 -11.92
C GLU A 88 -5.43 0.12 -12.43
N ALA A 89 -5.47 -1.20 -12.27
CA ALA A 89 -6.63 -2.02 -12.61
C ALA A 89 -7.65 -2.18 -11.47
N GLY A 90 -7.28 -1.86 -10.23
CA GLY A 90 -8.12 -2.12 -9.05
C GLY A 90 -8.30 -3.61 -8.74
N GLU A 91 -7.31 -4.42 -9.15
CA GLU A 91 -7.40 -5.88 -9.15
C GLU A 91 -6.21 -6.50 -8.41
N ALA A 92 -6.44 -7.65 -7.77
CA ALA A 92 -5.45 -8.43 -7.07
C ALA A 92 -5.39 -9.85 -7.67
N ASP A 93 -4.28 -10.17 -8.32
CA ASP A 93 -3.96 -11.51 -8.80
C ASP A 93 -3.54 -12.38 -7.63
N VAL A 94 -4.28 -13.45 -7.37
CA VAL A 94 -4.03 -14.39 -6.27
C VAL A 94 -3.83 -15.78 -6.83
N TYR A 95 -2.64 -16.32 -6.60
CA TYR A 95 -2.22 -17.67 -6.93
C TYR A 95 -2.31 -18.52 -5.66
N LEU A 96 -3.01 -19.65 -5.74
CA LEU A 96 -3.27 -20.50 -4.58
C LEU A 96 -2.74 -21.93 -4.84
N LYS A 97 -2.06 -22.49 -3.84
CA LYS A 97 -1.63 -23.91 -3.87
C LYS A 97 -2.78 -24.89 -3.64
N LYS A 98 -3.80 -24.46 -2.91
CA LYS A 98 -5.03 -25.21 -2.62
C LYS A 98 -6.22 -24.39 -3.08
N ASP A 99 -7.32 -25.05 -3.44
CA ASP A 99 -8.55 -24.32 -3.71
C ASP A 99 -9.07 -23.76 -2.39
N MET A 100 -9.11 -22.43 -2.30
CA MET A 100 -9.69 -21.70 -1.18
C MET A 100 -11.05 -21.17 -1.60
N GLY A 101 -12.04 -21.35 -0.74
CA GLY A 101 -13.39 -20.91 -1.01
C GLY A 101 -13.47 -19.39 -1.15
N ASP A 102 -14.40 -18.94 -1.98
CA ASP A 102 -14.62 -17.52 -2.24
C ASP A 102 -14.97 -16.74 -0.96
N GLN A 103 -15.61 -17.40 0.02
CA GLN A 103 -15.88 -16.83 1.34
C GLN A 103 -14.60 -16.63 2.16
N GLU A 104 -13.67 -17.58 2.14
CA GLU A 104 -12.40 -17.47 2.88
C GLU A 104 -11.56 -16.30 2.34
N LEU A 105 -11.51 -16.13 1.01
CA LEU A 105 -10.84 -14.98 0.40
C LEU A 105 -11.50 -13.67 0.80
N LYS A 106 -12.84 -13.64 0.85
CA LYS A 106 -13.60 -12.47 1.26
C LYS A 106 -13.34 -12.10 2.72
N ASP A 107 -13.27 -13.09 3.61
CA ASP A 107 -12.99 -12.88 5.02
C ASP A 107 -11.56 -12.38 5.23
N LEU A 108 -10.57 -12.94 4.54
CA LEU A 108 -9.18 -12.46 4.59
C LEU A 108 -9.04 -11.00 4.15
N VAL A 109 -9.72 -10.61 3.07
CA VAL A 109 -9.72 -9.23 2.58
C VAL A 109 -10.45 -8.29 3.55
N ARG A 110 -11.53 -8.77 4.17
CA ARG A 110 -12.28 -8.03 5.19
C ARG A 110 -11.45 -7.82 6.46
N GLU A 111 -10.71 -8.83 6.91
CA GLU A 111 -9.78 -8.72 8.05
C GLU A 111 -8.66 -7.70 7.79
N ALA A 112 -8.26 -7.54 6.53
CA ALA A 112 -7.33 -6.49 6.11
C ALA A 112 -7.96 -5.08 6.09
N GLY A 113 -9.28 -4.96 6.27
CA GLY A 113 -10.02 -3.70 6.30
C GLY A 113 -10.52 -3.22 4.93
N TYR A 114 -10.62 -4.13 3.95
CA TYR A 114 -11.04 -3.79 2.58
C TYR A 114 -12.31 -4.55 2.16
N ILE A 115 -12.93 -4.10 1.08
CA ILE A 115 -14.16 -4.68 0.56
C ILE A 115 -13.84 -5.40 -0.75
N LEU A 116 -14.17 -6.69 -0.80
CA LEU A 116 -14.08 -7.49 -2.01
C LEU A 116 -15.40 -7.39 -2.79
N PHE A 117 -15.33 -6.91 -4.03
CA PHE A 117 -16.47 -6.69 -4.92
C PHE A 117 -16.76 -7.86 -5.86
N GLY A 118 -15.72 -8.59 -6.28
CA GLY A 118 -15.88 -9.69 -7.22
C GLY A 118 -14.66 -10.60 -7.26
N ILE A 119 -14.90 -11.85 -7.65
CA ILE A 119 -13.90 -12.89 -7.81
C ILE A 119 -14.05 -13.45 -9.22
N ASN A 120 -12.97 -13.38 -10.00
CA ASN A 120 -12.89 -14.00 -11.31
C ASN A 120 -11.88 -15.15 -11.25
N THR A 121 -12.34 -16.38 -11.44
CA THR A 121 -11.44 -17.55 -11.48
C THR A 121 -10.88 -17.72 -12.88
N VAL A 122 -9.56 -17.69 -13.02
CA VAL A 122 -8.86 -17.87 -14.30
C VAL A 122 -8.34 -19.30 -14.35
N GLN A 123 -8.96 -20.15 -15.17
CA GLN A 123 -8.45 -21.51 -15.37
C GLN A 123 -7.25 -21.47 -16.33
N LYS A 124 -6.12 -22.03 -15.88
CA LYS A 124 -4.91 -22.22 -16.70
C LYS A 124 -5.24 -23.30 -17.73
N ASN A 125 -5.50 -22.88 -18.98
CA ASN A 125 -5.76 -23.77 -20.12
C ASN A 125 -4.49 -24.51 -20.55
#